data_AF-A0A075AW56-F1
#
_entry.id   AF-A0A075AW56-F1
#
_cell.length_a   1.000
_cell.length_b   1.000
_cell.length_c   1.000
_cell.angle_alpha   90.00
_cell.angle_beta   90.00
_cell.angle_gamma   90.00
#
_symmetry.space_group_name_H-M   'P 1'
#
loop_
_entity.id
_entity.type
_entity.pdbx_description
1 polymer ?
#
loop_
_entity_poly.entity_id
_entity_poly.type
_entity_poly.pdbx_seq_one_letter_code
_entity_poly.pdbx_strand_id
1 'polypeptide(L)'
;MHTFDITTHTVTVTNPVSLDMSVLRCWIKGYTVEQTTGMHTPKQKFLNYYENTQSKFNSTRIHPLTLLRNHIANQYAFLELIEHWLHRPRNFMEQGTIVLPNDLKSYLIQKYYSFDENVMHELLGKRLNARSRKDLDDVSEKTKISIISCRRQFDNLKRIYKKVEDLKGNVIDNIEKKFLLAKQQAASYAHILFITENRLDTTKKKLNCLMLNDLLYCASVFVKMWTNSLYLEGIDDDLTQDLRDLKAVLTNDRTLLEQYKNPFNGR
;
A
#
# COMPACT_ATOMS: atom_id res chain seq x y z
N MET A 1 -41.42 -35.81 16.26
CA MET A 1 -40.89 -35.12 17.46
C MET A 1 -39.71 -34.30 16.97
N HIS A 2 -39.91 -32.99 16.83
CA HIS A 2 -38.99 -32.09 16.13
C HIS A 2 -37.66 -31.92 16.87
N THR A 3 -36.57 -32.22 16.18
CA THR A 3 -35.20 -31.87 16.55
C THR A 3 -35.05 -30.36 16.47
N PHE A 4 -34.82 -29.72 17.62
CA PHE A 4 -34.45 -28.31 17.67
C PHE A 4 -33.03 -28.15 17.14
N ASP A 5 -32.91 -27.60 15.93
CA ASP A 5 -31.68 -27.04 15.40
C ASP A 5 -31.34 -25.79 16.22
N ILE A 6 -30.35 -25.91 17.10
CA ILE A 6 -29.78 -24.75 17.78
C ILE A 6 -28.81 -24.10 16.79
N THR A 7 -29.36 -23.35 15.85
CA THR A 7 -28.60 -22.35 15.11
C THR A 7 -28.05 -21.36 16.14
N THR A 8 -26.74 -21.43 16.39
CA THR A 8 -25.97 -20.47 17.17
C THR A 8 -26.01 -19.12 16.46
N HIS A 9 -27.07 -18.35 16.72
CA HIS A 9 -27.11 -16.93 16.43
C HIS A 9 -26.50 -16.22 17.63
N THR A 10 -25.22 -15.88 17.54
CA THR A 10 -24.64 -14.84 18.39
C THR A 10 -25.29 -13.51 17.99
N VAL A 11 -26.44 -13.20 18.58
CA VAL A 11 -27.05 -11.88 18.49
C VAL A 11 -26.24 -10.94 19.38
N THR A 12 -25.21 -10.33 18.84
CA THR A 12 -24.61 -9.15 19.47
C THR A 12 -25.53 -7.97 19.23
N VAL A 13 -26.27 -7.56 20.26
CA VAL A 13 -27.05 -6.30 20.31
C VAL A 13 -26.07 -5.14 20.43
N THR A 14 -25.24 -4.94 19.41
CA THR A 14 -24.41 -3.76 19.24
C THR A 14 -24.83 -3.15 17.93
N ASN A 15 -25.28 -1.90 17.99
CA ASN A 15 -25.59 -1.10 16.80
C ASN A 15 -24.49 -1.33 15.75
N PRO A 16 -24.79 -1.74 14.51
CA PRO A 16 -23.76 -1.97 13.51
C PRO A 16 -22.88 -0.73 13.44
N VAL A 17 -21.55 -0.92 13.52
CA VAL A 17 -20.60 0.21 13.46
C VAL A 17 -20.81 0.91 12.12
N SER A 18 -21.50 2.05 12.15
CA SER A 18 -21.76 2.86 10.97
C SER A 18 -20.53 3.72 10.71
N LEU A 19 -19.67 3.27 9.79
CA LEU A 19 -18.50 4.03 9.39
C LEU A 19 -18.92 5.16 8.45
N ASP A 20 -18.58 6.39 8.81
CA ASP A 20 -18.78 7.54 7.93
C ASP A 20 -17.67 7.58 6.87
N MET A 21 -18.07 7.42 5.62
CA MET A 21 -17.17 7.35 4.47
C MET A 21 -16.45 8.66 4.17
N SER A 22 -17.04 9.82 4.51
CA SER A 22 -16.34 11.10 4.35
C SER A 22 -15.29 11.27 5.45
N VAL A 23 -15.58 10.84 6.67
CA VAL A 23 -14.61 10.81 7.77
C VAL A 23 -13.45 9.86 7.47
N LEU A 24 -13.73 8.66 6.98
CA LEU A 24 -12.70 7.71 6.51
C LEU A 24 -11.81 8.37 5.43
N ARG A 25 -12.41 9.07 4.47
CA ARG A 25 -11.66 9.75 3.41
C ARG A 25 -10.73 10.82 3.98
N CYS A 26 -11.19 11.59 4.96
CA CYS A 26 -10.37 12.59 5.62
C CYS A 26 -9.22 11.98 6.40
N TRP A 27 -9.48 10.88 7.12
CA TRP A 27 -8.45 10.14 7.84
C TRP A 27 -7.38 9.55 6.90
N ILE A 28 -7.78 8.93 5.77
CA ILE A 28 -6.84 8.42 4.75
C ILE A 28 -5.99 9.55 4.14
N LYS A 29 -6.56 10.74 3.98
CA LYS A 29 -5.85 11.95 3.54
C LYS A 29 -4.98 12.58 4.62
N GLY A 30 -5.04 12.07 5.86
CA GLY A 30 -4.26 12.55 7.00
C GLY A 30 -4.73 13.89 7.56
N TYR A 31 -6.01 14.23 7.42
CA TYR A 31 -6.58 15.39 8.10
C TYR A 31 -6.83 15.09 9.59
N THR A 32 -6.73 16.11 10.44
CA THR A 32 -7.02 15.98 11.88
C THR A 32 -8.52 15.96 12.16
N VAL A 33 -8.89 15.63 13.39
CA VAL A 33 -10.29 15.69 13.88
C VAL A 33 -10.84 17.11 13.72
N GLU A 34 -10.05 18.14 14.05
CA GLU A 34 -10.41 19.56 13.93
C GLU A 34 -10.68 19.94 12.47
N GLN A 35 -9.77 19.58 11.56
CA GLN A 35 -9.91 19.86 10.13
C GLN A 35 -11.15 19.18 9.55
N THR A 36 -11.35 17.91 9.91
CA THR A 36 -12.52 17.15 9.47
C THR A 36 -13.81 17.73 10.03
N THR A 37 -13.83 18.12 11.30
CA THR A 37 -14.99 18.81 11.92
C THR A 37 -15.30 20.11 11.18
N GLY A 38 -14.28 20.91 10.85
CA GLY A 38 -14.43 22.12 10.04
C GLY A 38 -15.05 21.86 8.67
N MET A 39 -14.60 20.80 7.98
CA MET A 39 -15.15 20.40 6.66
C MET A 39 -16.60 19.91 6.73
N HIS A 40 -17.01 19.33 7.86
CA HIS A 40 -18.38 18.79 8.06
C HIS A 40 -19.29 19.76 8.82
N THR A 41 -18.79 20.95 9.18
CA THR A 41 -19.58 21.94 9.89
C THR A 41 -20.72 22.43 8.99
N PRO A 42 -21.98 22.35 9.44
CA PRO A 42 -23.11 22.87 8.69
C PRO A 42 -22.96 24.37 8.41
N LYS A 43 -23.52 24.85 7.30
CA LYS A 43 -23.54 26.27 6.97
C LYS A 43 -24.10 27.10 8.15
N GLN A 44 -23.54 28.29 8.37
CA GLN A 44 -23.92 29.21 9.46
C GLN A 44 -25.43 29.40 9.64
N LYS A 45 -26.20 29.42 8.55
CA LYS A 45 -27.67 29.55 8.57
C LYS A 45 -28.36 28.43 9.37
N PHE A 46 -27.85 27.20 9.29
CA PHE A 46 -28.37 26.05 10.04
C PHE A 46 -28.03 26.17 11.53
N LEU A 47 -26.84 26.66 11.85
CA LEU A 47 -26.38 26.89 13.22
C LEU A 47 -27.25 27.95 13.90
N ASN A 48 -27.48 29.07 13.23
CA ASN A 48 -28.33 30.15 13.73
C ASN A 48 -29.79 29.69 13.91
N TYR A 49 -30.31 28.84 13.02
CA TYR A 49 -31.65 28.25 13.19
C TYR A 49 -31.72 27.38 14.45
N TYR A 50 -30.69 26.55 14.69
CA TYR A 50 -30.61 25.71 15.88
C TYR A 50 -30.52 26.54 17.17
N GLU A 51 -29.65 27.56 17.20
CA GLU A 51 -29.51 28.45 18.35
C GLU A 51 -30.82 29.19 18.68
N ASN A 52 -31.51 29.68 17.66
CA ASN A 52 -32.80 30.37 17.80
C ASN A 52 -33.96 29.45 18.23
N THR A 53 -33.88 28.15 17.91
CA THR A 53 -34.90 27.16 18.32
C THR A 53 -34.62 26.55 19.70
N GLN A 54 -33.35 26.40 20.11
CA GLN A 54 -32.97 25.87 21.42
C GLN A 54 -33.10 26.87 22.58
N SER A 55 -33.05 28.18 22.31
CA SER A 55 -33.37 29.21 23.32
C SER A 55 -34.73 28.98 24.01
N LYS A 56 -35.63 28.20 23.40
CA LYS A 56 -36.95 27.84 23.94
C LYS A 56 -37.02 26.52 24.73
N PHE A 57 -35.96 25.70 24.78
CA PHE A 57 -35.98 24.38 25.45
C PHE A 57 -34.68 24.09 26.21
N ASN A 58 -34.69 24.28 27.54
CA ASN A 58 -33.77 23.82 28.59
C ASN A 58 -32.24 23.74 28.32
N SER A 59 -31.49 24.42 29.18
CA SER A 59 -30.02 24.62 29.22
C SER A 59 -29.12 23.37 29.38
N THR A 60 -29.62 22.15 29.20
CA THR A 60 -28.90 20.89 29.49
C THR A 60 -28.48 20.08 28.26
N ARG A 61 -28.65 20.60 27.04
CA ARG A 61 -28.31 19.86 25.81
C ARG A 61 -26.95 20.26 25.22
N ILE A 62 -26.16 19.25 24.86
CA ILE A 62 -24.84 19.37 24.22
C ILE A 62 -24.98 20.13 22.88
N HIS A 63 -24.08 21.08 22.64
CA HIS A 63 -24.06 21.86 21.39
C HIS A 63 -23.84 20.95 20.15
N PRO A 64 -24.54 21.14 19.02
CA PRO A 64 -24.43 20.26 17.84
C PRO A 64 -23.02 20.13 17.29
N LEU A 65 -22.22 21.21 17.32
CA LEU A 65 -20.83 21.15 16.90
C LEU A 65 -19.98 20.27 17.82
N THR A 66 -20.27 20.27 19.12
CA THR A 66 -19.63 19.39 20.08
C THR A 66 -20.02 17.94 19.82
N LEU A 67 -21.30 17.67 19.52
CA LEU A 67 -21.77 16.34 19.15
C LEU A 67 -21.10 15.85 17.84
N LEU A 68 -21.01 16.71 16.83
CA LEU A 68 -20.34 16.40 15.56
C LEU A 68 -18.84 16.12 15.77
N ARG A 69 -18.14 16.98 16.52
CA ARG A 69 -16.74 16.78 16.87
C ARG A 69 -16.54 15.44 17.59
N ASN A 70 -17.39 15.13 18.58
CA ASN A 70 -17.30 13.88 19.32
C ASN A 70 -17.58 12.66 18.42
N HIS A 71 -18.54 12.77 17.49
CA HIS A 71 -18.80 11.72 16.51
C HIS A 71 -17.56 11.46 15.63
N ILE A 72 -16.95 12.53 15.09
CA ILE A 72 -15.75 12.43 14.26
C ILE A 72 -14.57 11.89 15.08
N ALA A 73 -14.38 12.36 16.31
CA ALA A 73 -13.32 11.88 17.21
C ALA A 73 -13.46 10.38 17.50
N ASN A 74 -14.69 9.90 17.74
CA ASN A 74 -14.96 8.48 17.96
C ASN A 74 -14.69 7.64 16.69
N GLN A 75 -15.04 8.14 15.50
CA GLN A 75 -14.72 7.49 14.23
C GLN A 75 -13.20 7.40 14.03
N TYR A 76 -12.45 8.47 14.35
CA TYR A 76 -10.98 8.48 14.28
C TYR A 76 -10.36 7.47 15.25
N ALA A 77 -10.80 7.44 16.51
CA ALA A 77 -10.32 6.48 17.48
C ALA A 77 -10.59 5.03 17.04
N PHE A 78 -11.74 4.78 16.41
CA PHE A 78 -12.04 3.49 15.81
C PHE A 78 -11.10 3.17 14.63
N LEU A 79 -10.85 4.13 13.74
CA LEU A 79 -9.95 3.95 12.60
C LEU A 79 -8.50 3.66 13.04
N GLU A 80 -8.02 4.36 14.06
CA GLU A 80 -6.71 4.13 14.68
C GLU A 80 -6.63 2.74 15.34
N LEU A 81 -7.71 2.29 16.00
CA LEU A 81 -7.79 0.95 16.57
C LEU A 81 -7.68 -0.14 15.49
N ILE A 82 -8.35 0.03 14.34
CA ILE A 82 -8.31 -0.96 13.26
C ILE A 82 -7.05 -0.85 12.38
N GLU A 83 -6.30 0.26 12.43
CA GLU A 83 -5.14 0.49 11.58
C GLU A 83 -4.09 -0.63 11.70
N HIS A 84 -3.83 -1.10 12.93
CA HIS A 84 -2.90 -2.21 13.15
C HIS A 84 -3.33 -3.48 12.40
N TRP A 85 -4.64 -3.73 12.30
CA TRP A 85 -5.18 -4.87 11.57
C TRP A 85 -5.09 -4.66 10.05
N LEU A 86 -5.26 -3.44 9.57
CA LEU A 86 -5.10 -3.10 8.14
C LEU A 86 -3.68 -3.36 7.64
N HIS A 87 -2.66 -3.36 8.51
CA HIS A 87 -1.30 -3.78 8.14
C HIS A 87 -1.20 -5.28 7.76
N ARG A 88 -2.18 -6.10 8.16
CA ARG A 88 -2.26 -7.55 7.91
C ARG A 88 -3.65 -7.91 7.35
N PRO A 89 -3.93 -7.62 6.06
CA PRO A 89 -5.27 -7.74 5.49
C PRO A 89 -5.95 -9.11 5.66
N ARG A 90 -5.21 -10.22 5.52
CA ARG A 90 -5.75 -11.57 5.76
C ARG A 90 -6.26 -11.73 7.19
N ASN A 91 -5.44 -11.36 8.16
CA ASN A 91 -5.82 -11.43 9.57
C ASN A 91 -7.02 -10.53 9.86
N PHE A 92 -7.11 -9.35 9.22
CA PHE A 92 -8.27 -8.46 9.38
C PHE A 92 -9.58 -9.03 8.84
N MET A 93 -9.51 -9.77 7.72
CA MET A 93 -10.69 -10.47 7.17
C MET A 93 -11.11 -11.64 8.05
N GLU A 94 -10.16 -12.46 8.48
CA GLU A 94 -10.41 -13.73 9.20
C GLU A 94 -10.76 -13.53 10.69
N GLN A 95 -10.33 -12.43 11.31
CA GLN A 95 -10.61 -12.18 12.72
C GLN A 95 -12.10 -11.90 12.99
N GLY A 96 -12.57 -12.34 14.16
CA GLY A 96 -13.94 -12.15 14.66
C GLY A 96 -14.11 -11.08 15.74
N THR A 97 -13.03 -10.41 16.17
CA THR A 97 -13.04 -9.40 17.23
C THR A 97 -13.74 -8.10 16.79
N ILE A 98 -13.52 -7.69 15.54
CA ILE A 98 -14.13 -6.51 14.93
C ILE A 98 -15.28 -6.97 14.03
N VAL A 99 -16.49 -6.72 14.51
CA VAL A 99 -17.74 -7.05 13.82
C VAL A 99 -18.01 -5.99 12.74
N LEU A 100 -17.50 -6.24 11.53
CA LEU A 100 -17.77 -5.46 10.32
C LEU A 100 -18.17 -6.40 9.18
N PRO A 101 -19.11 -5.99 8.30
CA PRO A 101 -19.39 -6.73 7.07
C PRO A 101 -18.14 -6.95 6.22
N ASN A 102 -18.02 -8.12 5.58
CA ASN A 102 -16.84 -8.46 4.77
C ASN A 102 -16.62 -7.50 3.59
N ASP A 103 -17.70 -6.97 3.01
CA ASP A 103 -17.62 -5.96 1.96
C ASP A 103 -16.99 -4.67 2.46
N LEU A 104 -17.34 -4.25 3.68
CA LEU A 104 -16.76 -3.07 4.33
C LEU A 104 -15.30 -3.30 4.71
N LYS A 105 -14.95 -4.49 5.24
CA LYS A 105 -13.55 -4.85 5.50
C LYS A 105 -12.70 -4.82 4.23
N SER A 106 -13.22 -5.39 3.14
CA SER A 106 -12.57 -5.39 1.83
C SER A 106 -12.37 -3.96 1.32
N TYR A 107 -13.42 -3.13 1.38
CA TYR A 107 -13.35 -1.72 1.01
C TYR A 107 -12.31 -0.93 1.83
N LEU A 108 -12.26 -1.15 3.14
CA LEU A 108 -11.28 -0.54 4.04
C LEU A 108 -9.85 -0.92 3.66
N ILE A 109 -9.60 -2.19 3.34
CA ILE A 109 -8.30 -2.66 2.85
C ILE A 109 -7.93 -1.93 1.55
N GLN A 110 -8.82 -1.92 0.54
CA GLN A 110 -8.54 -1.26 -0.74
C GLN A 110 -8.23 0.23 -0.56
N LYS A 111 -9.03 0.93 0.26
CA LYS A 111 -8.83 2.36 0.53
C LYS A 111 -7.58 2.63 1.37
N TYR A 112 -7.29 1.81 2.37
CA TYR A 112 -6.08 1.95 3.17
C TYR A 112 -4.81 1.69 2.37
N TYR A 113 -4.85 0.87 1.33
CA TYR A 113 -3.73 0.67 0.40
C TYR A 113 -3.79 1.56 -0.84
N SER A 114 -4.77 2.46 -0.96
CA SER A 114 -4.78 3.43 -2.04
C SER A 114 -3.68 4.47 -1.84
N PHE A 115 -3.15 4.97 -2.96
CA PHE A 115 -2.08 5.95 -2.96
C PHE A 115 -2.36 7.08 -3.94
N ASP A 116 -1.67 8.20 -3.72
CA ASP A 116 -1.66 9.35 -4.62
C ASP A 116 -0.55 9.16 -5.65
N GLU A 117 -0.87 9.42 -6.92
CA GLU A 117 0.07 9.19 -8.01
C GLU A 117 1.31 10.10 -7.91
N ASN A 118 1.14 11.35 -7.47
CA ASN A 118 2.26 12.30 -7.34
C ASN A 118 3.21 11.88 -6.22
N VAL A 119 2.64 11.37 -5.12
CA VAL A 119 3.43 10.83 -4.01
C VAL A 119 4.22 9.62 -4.49
N MET A 120 3.57 8.65 -5.15
CA MET A 120 4.29 7.47 -5.65
C MET A 120 5.34 7.82 -6.70
N HIS A 121 5.06 8.79 -7.58
CA HIS A 121 6.01 9.30 -8.56
C HIS A 121 7.29 9.84 -7.90
N GLU A 122 7.15 10.67 -6.85
CA GLU A 122 8.30 11.18 -6.08
C GLU A 122 9.04 10.10 -5.27
N LEU A 123 8.40 8.96 -5.02
CA LEU A 123 9.00 7.81 -4.34
C LEU A 123 9.72 6.85 -5.30
N LEU A 124 9.45 6.92 -6.61
CA LEU A 124 10.11 6.07 -7.59
C LEU A 124 11.63 6.24 -7.57
N GLY A 125 12.35 5.13 -7.71
CA GLY A 125 13.82 5.10 -7.74
C GLY A 125 14.49 5.36 -6.38
N LYS A 126 13.73 5.73 -5.34
CA LYS A 126 14.26 5.87 -3.97
C LYS A 126 14.23 4.51 -3.26
N ARG A 127 15.31 4.17 -2.57
CA ARG A 127 15.36 2.96 -1.73
C ARG A 127 14.37 3.06 -0.59
N LEU A 128 13.63 1.98 -0.29
CA LEU A 128 12.63 1.92 0.79
C LEU A 128 13.26 1.78 2.20
N ASN A 129 14.12 2.73 2.58
CA ASN A 129 14.92 2.70 3.80
C ASN A 129 14.58 3.83 4.79
N ALA A 130 15.26 3.85 5.93
CA ALA A 130 15.02 4.88 6.97
C ALA A 130 15.34 6.31 6.50
N ARG A 131 16.26 6.50 5.54
CA ARG A 131 16.59 7.82 4.98
C ARG A 131 15.42 8.34 4.15
N SER A 132 14.95 7.56 3.17
CA SER A 132 13.80 7.93 2.33
C SER A 132 12.53 8.24 3.13
N ARG A 133 12.37 7.63 4.31
CA ARG A 133 11.27 7.92 5.23
C ARG A 133 11.38 9.30 5.89
N LYS A 134 12.60 9.78 6.18
CA LYS A 134 12.84 11.11 6.73
C LYS A 134 12.61 12.19 5.68
N ASP A 135 12.90 11.88 4.41
CA ASP A 135 12.73 12.80 3.29
C ASP A 135 11.25 12.94 2.84
N LEU A 136 10.29 12.35 3.58
CA LEU A 136 8.86 12.43 3.27
C LEU A 136 8.27 13.82 3.53
N ASP A 137 8.91 14.65 4.37
CA ASP A 137 8.50 16.04 4.59
C ASP A 137 8.67 16.86 3.29
N ASP A 138 9.76 16.68 2.56
CA ASP A 138 9.97 17.30 1.23
C ASP A 138 8.94 16.82 0.20
N VAL A 139 8.61 15.52 0.22
CA VAL A 139 7.59 14.94 -0.68
C VAL A 139 6.22 15.54 -0.36
N SER A 140 5.90 15.68 0.92
CA SER A 140 4.65 16.32 1.39
C SER A 140 4.56 17.76 0.90
N GLU A 141 5.65 18.53 1.00
CA GLU A 141 5.68 19.92 0.56
C GLU A 141 5.50 20.06 -0.96
N LYS A 142 6.16 19.20 -1.75
CA LYS A 142 6.07 19.22 -3.22
C LYS A 142 4.68 18.82 -3.73
N THR A 143 4.13 17.74 -3.19
CA THR A 143 2.86 17.16 -3.66
C THR A 143 1.64 17.82 -3.04
N LYS A 144 1.82 18.62 -1.98
CA LYS A 144 0.74 19.20 -1.16
C LYS A 144 -0.17 18.15 -0.53
N ILE A 145 0.31 16.91 -0.40
CA ILE A 145 -0.35 15.82 0.34
C ILE A 145 0.18 15.83 1.78
N SER A 146 -0.70 15.54 2.74
CA SER A 146 -0.30 15.55 4.15
C SER A 146 0.83 14.55 4.43
N ILE A 147 1.74 14.91 5.33
CA ILE A 147 2.84 14.04 5.76
C ILE A 147 2.34 12.71 6.33
N ILE A 148 1.20 12.70 7.02
CA ILE A 148 0.58 11.48 7.56
C ILE A 148 0.19 10.53 6.42
N SER A 149 -0.44 11.06 5.36
CA SER A 149 -0.79 10.27 4.17
C SER A 149 0.46 9.80 3.42
N CYS A 150 1.47 10.65 3.25
CA CYS A 150 2.74 10.27 2.62
C CYS A 150 3.42 9.12 3.38
N ARG A 151 3.46 9.19 4.73
CA ARG A 151 4.01 8.13 5.59
C ARG A 151 3.24 6.82 5.45
N ARG A 152 1.91 6.86 5.48
CA ARG A 152 1.05 5.68 5.24
C ARG A 152 1.37 5.03 3.89
N GLN A 153 1.41 5.82 2.82
CA GLN A 153 1.68 5.32 1.46
C GLN A 153 3.06 4.67 1.35
N PHE A 154 4.09 5.31 1.90
CA PHE A 154 5.44 4.76 1.97
C PHE A 154 5.49 3.45 2.78
N ASP A 155 4.83 3.42 3.95
CA ASP A 155 4.81 2.23 4.80
C ASP A 155 4.04 1.08 4.16
N ASN A 156 2.95 1.36 3.45
CA ASN A 156 2.23 0.37 2.65
C ASN A 156 3.15 -0.25 1.60
N LEU A 157 3.85 0.58 0.82
CA LEU A 157 4.79 0.13 -0.20
C LEU A 157 5.89 -0.75 0.41
N LYS A 158 6.49 -0.31 1.51
CA LYS A 158 7.52 -1.05 2.24
C LYS A 158 7.00 -2.36 2.83
N ARG A 159 5.78 -2.39 3.36
CA ARG A 159 5.14 -3.61 3.89
C ARG A 159 4.88 -4.62 2.78
N ILE A 160 4.44 -4.15 1.61
CA ILE A 160 4.25 -5.02 0.44
C ILE A 160 5.60 -5.59 -0.01
N TYR A 161 6.59 -4.73 -0.25
CA TYR A 161 7.94 -5.14 -0.65
C TYR A 161 8.49 -6.26 0.22
N LYS A 162 8.55 -6.04 1.54
CA LYS A 162 9.06 -7.02 2.50
C LYS A 162 8.30 -8.33 2.51
N LYS A 163 7.03 -8.33 2.11
CA LYS A 163 6.20 -9.53 2.13
C LYS A 163 6.33 -10.35 0.85
N VAL A 164 6.75 -9.72 -0.25
CA VAL A 164 6.83 -10.35 -1.57
C VAL A 164 8.26 -10.59 -2.06
N GLU A 165 9.27 -9.94 -1.48
CA GLU A 165 10.68 -10.08 -1.88
C GLU A 165 11.17 -11.55 -1.86
N ASP A 166 10.74 -12.33 -0.87
CA ASP A 166 11.12 -13.75 -0.73
C ASP A 166 10.13 -14.73 -1.37
N LEU A 167 9.04 -14.25 -1.96
CA LEU A 167 8.01 -15.12 -2.52
C LEU A 167 8.32 -15.48 -3.98
N LYS A 168 8.30 -16.79 -4.26
CA LYS A 168 8.40 -17.29 -5.64
C LYS A 168 7.10 -17.05 -6.42
N GLY A 169 7.20 -17.05 -7.74
CA GLY A 169 6.08 -16.94 -8.66
C GLY A 169 5.69 -15.50 -9.01
N ASN A 170 4.50 -15.34 -9.58
CA ASN A 170 4.03 -14.04 -10.06
C ASN A 170 3.82 -13.06 -8.90
N VAL A 171 4.53 -11.92 -8.94
CA VAL A 171 4.48 -10.89 -7.88
C VAL A 171 3.08 -10.28 -7.75
N ILE A 172 2.36 -10.06 -8.85
CA ILE A 172 1.00 -9.48 -8.83
C ILE A 172 0.06 -10.41 -8.07
N ASP A 173 0.06 -11.70 -8.40
CA ASP A 173 -0.76 -12.72 -7.73
C ASP A 173 -0.40 -12.83 -6.24
N ASN A 174 0.90 -12.74 -5.91
CA ASN A 174 1.37 -12.75 -4.53
C ASN A 174 0.84 -11.54 -3.74
N ILE A 175 0.82 -10.35 -4.33
CA ILE A 175 0.27 -9.13 -3.72
C ILE A 175 -1.24 -9.27 -3.53
N GLU A 176 -1.99 -9.66 -4.58
CA GLU A 176 -3.44 -9.88 -4.51
C GLU A 176 -3.79 -10.84 -3.38
N LYS A 177 -3.15 -12.00 -3.34
CA LYS A 177 -3.45 -13.04 -2.37
C LYS A 177 -3.09 -12.63 -0.95
N LYS A 178 -1.97 -11.93 -0.73
CA LYS A 178 -1.49 -11.60 0.63
C LYS A 178 -2.14 -10.34 1.21
N PHE A 179 -2.42 -9.35 0.37
CA PHE A 179 -2.98 -8.06 0.78
C PHE A 179 -4.45 -7.88 0.42
N LEU A 180 -5.06 -8.83 -0.30
CA LEU A 180 -6.48 -8.80 -0.70
C LEU A 180 -6.83 -7.55 -1.51
N LEU A 181 -5.88 -7.13 -2.34
CA LEU A 181 -6.02 -5.95 -3.21
C LEU A 181 -6.66 -6.34 -4.54
N ALA A 182 -7.35 -5.38 -5.15
CA ALA A 182 -7.84 -5.54 -6.52
C ALA A 182 -6.67 -5.71 -7.49
N LYS A 183 -6.87 -6.52 -8.53
CA LYS A 183 -5.82 -6.85 -9.51
C LYS A 183 -5.07 -5.65 -10.06
N GLN A 184 -5.81 -4.60 -10.42
CA GLN A 184 -5.21 -3.36 -10.93
C GLN A 184 -4.30 -2.70 -9.89
N GLN A 185 -4.72 -2.63 -8.62
CA GLN A 185 -3.95 -2.02 -7.54
C GLN A 185 -2.71 -2.87 -7.19
N ALA A 186 -2.85 -4.19 -7.17
CA ALA A 186 -1.74 -5.12 -6.99
C ALA A 186 -0.71 -4.99 -8.12
N ALA A 187 -1.17 -4.88 -9.38
CA ALA A 187 -0.30 -4.66 -10.54
C ALA A 187 0.46 -3.33 -10.43
N SER A 188 -0.21 -2.23 -10.09
CA SER A 188 0.46 -0.95 -9.87
C SER A 188 1.54 -1.04 -8.79
N TYR A 189 1.27 -1.70 -7.66
CA TYR A 189 2.29 -1.95 -6.65
C TYR A 189 3.46 -2.78 -7.17
N ALA A 190 3.21 -3.88 -7.89
CA ALA A 190 4.26 -4.72 -8.46
C ALA A 190 5.16 -3.91 -9.42
N HIS A 191 4.58 -3.07 -10.27
CA HIS A 191 5.32 -2.21 -11.19
C HIS A 191 6.15 -1.14 -10.48
N ILE A 192 5.62 -0.51 -9.43
CA ILE A 192 6.38 0.44 -8.59
C ILE A 192 7.59 -0.27 -7.96
N LEU A 193 7.38 -1.46 -7.40
CA LEU A 193 8.44 -2.26 -6.80
C LEU A 193 9.48 -2.67 -7.85
N PHE A 194 9.06 -3.07 -9.04
CA PHE A 194 9.97 -3.42 -10.14
C PHE A 194 10.87 -2.24 -10.52
N ILE A 195 10.32 -1.04 -10.71
CA ILE A 195 11.08 0.18 -11.00
C ILE A 195 12.09 0.47 -9.88
N THR A 196 11.64 0.34 -8.63
CA THR A 196 12.44 0.67 -7.44
C THR A 196 13.60 -0.31 -7.25
N GLU A 197 13.34 -1.61 -7.42
CA GLU A 197 14.34 -2.67 -7.21
C GLU A 197 15.40 -2.64 -8.31
N ASN A 198 14.98 -2.51 -9.57
CA ASN A 198 15.89 -2.43 -10.72
C ASN A 198 16.57 -1.05 -10.87
N ARG A 199 16.28 -0.10 -9.97
CA ARG A 199 16.86 1.25 -9.94
C ARG A 199 16.75 1.98 -11.28
N LEU A 200 15.59 1.87 -11.93
CA LEU A 200 15.35 2.61 -13.16
C LEU A 200 15.31 4.11 -12.82
N ASP A 201 16.19 4.87 -13.46
CA ASP A 201 16.32 6.31 -13.19
C ASP A 201 15.15 7.08 -13.82
N THR A 202 14.20 7.48 -12.96
CA THR A 202 13.03 8.29 -13.32
C THR A 202 13.25 9.78 -13.07
N THR A 203 14.44 10.20 -12.61
CA THR A 203 14.70 11.58 -12.14
C THR A 203 15.31 12.49 -13.19
N LYS A 204 15.64 11.95 -14.38
CA LYS A 204 16.18 12.74 -15.48
C LYS A 204 15.16 13.76 -15.95
N LYS A 205 15.58 15.01 -16.13
CA LYS A 205 14.74 16.14 -16.61
C LYS A 205 13.90 15.80 -17.85
N LYS A 206 14.42 14.98 -18.75
CA LYS A 206 13.72 14.54 -19.97
C LYS A 206 12.49 13.68 -19.70
N LEU A 207 12.41 13.06 -18.53
CA LEU A 207 11.31 12.19 -18.09
C LEU A 207 10.29 12.93 -17.22
N ASN A 208 10.53 14.20 -16.87
CA ASN A 208 9.62 14.97 -16.01
C ASN A 208 8.23 15.20 -16.61
N CYS A 209 8.06 15.00 -17.92
CA CYS A 209 6.75 15.08 -18.57
C CYS A 209 5.91 13.81 -18.41
N LEU A 210 6.50 12.70 -17.94
CA LEU A 210 5.80 11.44 -17.77
C LEU A 210 5.04 11.44 -16.45
N MET A 211 3.80 10.97 -16.51
CA MET A 211 3.02 10.70 -15.31
C MET A 211 3.36 9.31 -14.75
N LEU A 212 2.92 9.04 -13.52
CA LEU A 212 3.09 7.73 -12.91
C LEU A 212 2.55 6.62 -13.83
N ASN A 213 1.37 6.80 -14.40
CA ASN A 213 0.73 5.80 -15.26
C ASN A 213 1.58 5.45 -16.50
N ASP A 214 2.30 6.42 -17.08
CA ASP A 214 3.21 6.17 -18.21
C ASP A 214 4.38 5.27 -17.77
N LEU A 215 4.94 5.54 -16.60
CA LEU A 215 6.03 4.75 -16.02
C LEU A 215 5.57 3.34 -15.63
N LEU A 216 4.36 3.21 -15.06
CA LEU A 216 3.77 1.92 -14.72
C LEU A 216 3.46 1.09 -15.97
N TYR A 217 3.02 1.73 -17.05
CA TYR A 217 2.84 1.05 -18.33
C TYR A 217 4.18 0.50 -18.84
N CYS A 218 5.23 1.32 -18.88
CA CYS A 218 6.58 0.85 -19.25
C CYS A 218 7.06 -0.31 -18.38
N ALA A 219 6.87 -0.22 -17.06
CA ALA A 219 7.20 -1.30 -16.14
C ALA A 219 6.39 -2.57 -16.41
N SER A 220 5.12 -2.46 -16.79
CA SER A 220 4.30 -3.62 -17.15
C SER A 220 4.86 -4.37 -18.36
N VAL A 221 5.39 -3.63 -19.36
CA VAL A 221 6.05 -4.21 -20.54
C VAL A 221 7.35 -4.90 -20.12
N PHE A 222 8.17 -4.26 -19.29
CA PHE A 222 9.41 -4.87 -18.80
C PHE A 222 9.14 -6.13 -18.00
N VAL A 223 8.22 -6.10 -17.03
CA VAL A 223 7.83 -7.27 -16.24
C VAL A 223 7.37 -8.39 -17.18
N LYS A 224 6.47 -8.10 -18.12
CA LYS A 224 5.98 -9.11 -19.07
C LYS A 224 7.09 -9.73 -19.91
N MET A 225 8.07 -8.95 -20.37
CA MET A 225 9.15 -9.47 -21.21
C MET A 225 10.25 -10.18 -20.42
N TRP A 226 10.58 -9.67 -19.23
CA TRP A 226 11.72 -10.15 -18.43
C TRP A 226 11.34 -11.30 -17.49
N THR A 227 10.06 -11.42 -17.10
CA THR A 227 9.59 -12.49 -16.19
C THR A 227 8.84 -13.60 -16.93
N ASN A 228 8.84 -13.59 -18.26
CA ASN A 228 8.26 -14.68 -19.04
C ASN A 228 9.17 -15.91 -18.96
N SER A 229 8.73 -16.93 -18.22
CA SER A 229 9.51 -18.15 -17.92
C SER A 229 9.94 -18.91 -19.17
N LEU A 230 9.21 -18.73 -20.28
CA LEU A 230 9.53 -19.33 -21.58
C LEU A 230 10.94 -19.00 -22.09
N TYR A 231 11.54 -17.88 -21.67
CA TYR A 231 12.90 -17.52 -22.07
C TYR A 231 13.99 -17.94 -21.07
N LEU A 232 13.64 -18.22 -19.82
CA LEU A 232 14.60 -18.45 -18.74
C LEU A 232 14.76 -19.92 -18.35
N GLU A 233 13.74 -20.76 -18.58
CA GLU A 233 13.77 -22.19 -18.23
C GLU A 233 14.82 -23.02 -19.01
N GLY A 234 15.43 -22.47 -20.06
CA GLY A 234 16.58 -23.11 -20.75
C GLY A 234 17.92 -22.42 -20.49
N ILE A 235 17.93 -21.10 -20.30
CA ILE A 235 19.18 -20.34 -20.15
C ILE A 235 19.87 -20.67 -18.83
N ASP A 236 19.13 -20.85 -17.73
CA ASP A 236 19.74 -21.08 -16.43
C ASP A 236 20.36 -22.48 -16.33
N ASP A 237 19.73 -23.49 -16.95
CA ASP A 237 20.25 -24.86 -17.00
C ASP A 237 21.45 -24.97 -17.94
N ASP A 238 21.37 -24.38 -19.14
CA ASP A 238 22.49 -24.35 -20.11
C ASP A 238 23.68 -23.56 -19.56
N LEU A 239 23.45 -22.36 -18.98
CA LEU A 239 24.50 -21.56 -18.38
C LEU A 239 25.13 -22.24 -17.15
N THR A 240 24.31 -22.91 -16.32
CA THR A 240 24.82 -23.66 -15.17
C THR A 240 25.67 -24.85 -15.63
N GLN A 241 25.25 -25.51 -16.71
CA GLN A 241 26.00 -26.60 -17.32
C GLN A 241 27.32 -26.09 -17.93
N ASP A 242 27.27 -25.02 -18.72
CA ASP A 242 28.44 -24.36 -19.30
C ASP A 242 29.44 -23.90 -18.22
N LEU A 243 28.96 -23.37 -17.10
CA LEU A 243 29.81 -22.97 -15.98
C LEU A 243 30.44 -24.17 -15.26
N ARG A 244 29.73 -25.32 -15.17
CA ARG A 244 30.31 -26.56 -14.64
C ARG A 244 31.37 -27.11 -15.58
N ASP A 245 31.13 -27.09 -16.88
CA ASP A 245 32.06 -27.58 -17.89
C ASP A 245 33.30 -26.68 -17.97
N LEU A 246 33.11 -25.36 -17.97
CA LEU A 246 34.19 -24.39 -17.85
C LEU A 246 35.01 -24.61 -16.58
N LYS A 247 34.35 -24.82 -15.43
CA LYS A 247 35.04 -25.11 -14.16
C LYS A 247 35.85 -26.41 -14.26
N ALA A 248 35.29 -27.46 -14.86
CA ALA A 248 35.96 -28.74 -15.05
C ALA A 248 37.22 -28.59 -15.92
N VAL A 249 37.13 -27.86 -17.03
CA VAL A 249 38.27 -27.52 -17.90
C VAL A 249 39.35 -26.76 -17.12
N LEU A 250 38.96 -25.73 -16.37
CA LEU A 250 39.89 -24.92 -15.57
C LEU A 250 40.54 -25.71 -14.42
N THR A 251 39.85 -26.68 -13.83
CA THR A 251 40.42 -27.50 -12.75
C THR A 251 41.28 -28.65 -13.26
N ASN A 252 40.94 -29.24 -14.41
CA ASN A 252 41.65 -30.40 -14.97
C ASN A 252 42.85 -29.99 -15.82
N ASP A 253 42.84 -28.80 -16.42
CA ASP A 253 43.89 -28.32 -17.32
C ASP A 253 44.53 -27.02 -16.80
N ARG A 254 45.36 -27.17 -15.76
CA ARG A 254 46.09 -26.07 -15.11
C ARG A 254 47.04 -25.36 -16.08
N THR A 255 47.50 -26.05 -17.11
CA THR A 255 48.38 -25.56 -18.18
C THR A 255 47.69 -24.56 -19.11
N LEU A 256 46.41 -24.76 -19.44
CA LEU A 256 45.60 -23.78 -20.18
C LEU A 256 45.46 -22.46 -19.40
N LEU A 257 45.21 -22.53 -18.10
CA LEU A 257 45.14 -21.35 -17.23
C LEU A 257 46.43 -20.53 -17.20
N GLU A 258 47.60 -21.19 -17.28
CA GLU A 258 48.89 -20.51 -17.33
C GLU A 258 49.17 -19.86 -18.70
N GLN A 259 48.69 -20.45 -19.80
CA GLN A 259 48.78 -19.85 -21.13
C GLN A 259 47.97 -18.54 -21.23
N TYR A 260 46.78 -18.48 -20.64
CA TYR A 260 45.96 -17.26 -20.63
C TYR A 260 46.39 -16.23 -19.58
N LYS A 261 47.16 -16.63 -18.56
CA LYS A 261 47.75 -15.70 -17.57
C LYS A 261 48.96 -14.93 -18.08
N ASN A 262 49.69 -15.46 -19.05
CA ASN A 262 50.88 -14.83 -19.63
C ASN A 262 50.76 -14.70 -21.16
N PRO A 263 50.03 -13.69 -21.67
CA PRO A 263 49.86 -13.49 -23.11
C PRO A 263 51.15 -13.05 -23.85
N PHE A 264 52.30 -12.92 -23.17
CA PHE A 264 53.53 -12.33 -23.73
C PHE A 264 54.80 -13.20 -23.72
N ASN A 265 54.78 -14.45 -23.25
CA ASN A 265 56.01 -15.28 -23.24
C ASN A 265 56.29 -16.03 -24.57
N GLY A 266 56.03 -15.38 -25.70
CA GLY A 266 56.19 -15.98 -27.04
C GLY A 266 56.61 -15.00 -28.13
N ARG A 267 57.33 -13.92 -27.78
CA ARG A 267 58.08 -13.08 -28.73
C ARG A 267 59.44 -12.73 -28.15
#